data_AF-A0A7M4DSE2-F1
#
_entry.id   AF-A0A7M4DSE2-F1
#
_cell.length_a   1.000
_cell.length_b   1.000
_cell.length_c   1.000
_cell.angle_alpha   90.00
_cell.angle_beta   90.00
_cell.angle_gamma   90.00
#
_symmetry.space_group_name_H-M   'P 1'
#
loop_
_entity.id
_entity.type
_entity.pdbx_description
1 polymer ?
#
loop_
_entity_poly.entity_id
_entity_poly.type
_entity_poly.pdbx_seq_one_letter_code
_entity_poly.pdbx_strand_id
1 'polypeptide(L)'
;MPVSDQTTPGERSHAPDRSGDLEETGSEDVTTDGAEAERAGPSGSSKHEAEGKSPADILTVFLLSLIAVLTAWCGFESSKWGGEMSIAFSQASSARIQSTAAEAQANAARQYDLTVYTQWVLAVEAQDTELRDFIEERFSPEFAVAFEAWEAGGREALGPFTVPEYVPPGTLESVALADRADAKFEEALDYNQRGDNYTLLTVLFALVLFLTAMSQRVNAAWMQRAMLGLAVIVAVGCIVTMLTYPVKI
;
A
#
# COMPACT_ATOMS: atom_id res chain seq x y z
N MET A 1 18.82 -31.42 30.97
CA MET A 1 17.71 -32.28 31.41
C MET A 1 16.76 -32.44 30.23
N PRO A 2 16.42 -33.67 29.78
CA PRO A 2 15.33 -33.89 28.84
C PRO A 2 14.00 -34.12 29.59
N VAL A 3 12.88 -33.78 28.96
CA VAL A 3 11.52 -34.18 29.36
C VAL A 3 10.81 -34.74 28.12
N SER A 4 10.00 -35.78 28.31
CA SER A 4 9.64 -36.72 27.25
C SER A 4 8.42 -36.33 26.40
N ASP A 5 8.40 -36.95 25.22
CA ASP A 5 7.25 -37.10 24.30
C ASP A 5 6.04 -37.81 24.97
N GLN A 6 4.83 -37.43 24.56
CA GLN A 6 3.60 -38.22 24.68
C GLN A 6 2.66 -37.94 23.51
N THR A 7 2.00 -38.97 22.99
CA THR A 7 1.21 -38.93 21.75
C THR A 7 -0.16 -39.61 21.92
N THR A 8 -1.14 -39.22 21.09
CA THR A 8 -2.43 -39.90 20.79
C THR A 8 -3.46 -40.07 21.93
N PRO A 9 -4.74 -40.41 21.63
CA PRO A 9 -5.47 -40.40 20.34
C PRO A 9 -6.72 -39.48 20.34
N GLY A 10 -7.34 -39.29 19.16
CA GLY A 10 -8.57 -38.47 19.00
C GLY A 10 -9.87 -39.29 18.93
N GLU A 11 -10.99 -38.60 18.70
CA GLU A 11 -12.33 -39.20 18.62
C GLU A 11 -13.14 -38.66 17.41
N ARG A 12 -14.08 -39.45 16.89
CA ARG A 12 -15.05 -39.06 15.84
C ARG A 12 -16.46 -39.31 16.37
N SER A 13 -17.43 -38.46 16.00
CA SER A 13 -18.85 -38.70 16.30
C SER A 13 -19.72 -38.65 15.03
N HIS A 14 -20.97 -39.12 15.14
CA HIS A 14 -21.69 -39.83 14.08
C HIS A 14 -23.13 -39.30 13.89
N ALA A 15 -23.61 -39.26 12.63
CA ALA A 15 -25.04 -39.14 12.25
C ALA A 15 -25.70 -40.56 12.24
N PRO A 16 -27.01 -40.81 11.97
CA PRO A 16 -28.09 -39.95 11.44
C PRO A 16 -29.24 -39.83 12.50
N ASP A 17 -30.57 -39.98 12.32
CA ASP A 17 -31.44 -40.45 11.22
C ASP A 17 -32.92 -40.02 11.40
N ARG A 18 -33.67 -39.97 10.27
CA ARG A 18 -35.16 -39.99 10.13
C ARG A 18 -36.03 -38.88 10.77
N SER A 19 -37.35 -38.81 10.51
CA SER A 19 -38.16 -38.86 9.25
C SER A 19 -39.66 -38.90 9.58
N GLY A 20 -40.54 -38.36 8.73
CA GLY A 20 -41.90 -38.88 8.57
C GLY A 20 -43.06 -37.90 8.81
N ASP A 21 -44.25 -38.38 8.41
CA ASP A 21 -45.61 -37.84 8.58
C ASP A 21 -45.93 -36.56 7.77
N LEU A 22 -46.70 -36.57 6.66
CA LEU A 22 -48.01 -37.18 6.30
C LEU A 22 -49.21 -36.50 7.01
N GLU A 23 -50.42 -36.37 6.44
CA GLU A 23 -50.94 -36.30 5.05
C GLU A 23 -52.47 -36.02 5.16
N GLU A 24 -53.03 -35.04 4.44
CA GLU A 24 -54.49 -34.86 4.20
C GLU A 24 -54.62 -33.84 3.05
N THR A 25 -55.02 -34.16 1.81
CA THR A 25 -56.22 -34.82 1.23
C THR A 25 -57.51 -33.99 1.33
N GLY A 26 -57.92 -33.42 0.19
CA GLY A 26 -59.23 -32.82 -0.05
C GLY A 26 -59.48 -32.72 -1.57
N SER A 27 -60.62 -33.20 -2.05
CA SER A 27 -60.96 -33.35 -3.47
C SER A 27 -62.47 -33.15 -3.69
N GLU A 28 -62.93 -33.32 -4.94
CA GLU A 28 -64.32 -33.30 -5.43
C GLU A 28 -64.99 -31.92 -5.58
N ASP A 29 -65.91 -31.66 -6.53
CA ASP A 29 -66.01 -32.09 -7.95
C ASP A 29 -67.08 -31.21 -8.70
N VAL A 30 -67.28 -31.43 -10.01
CA VAL A 30 -68.52 -31.16 -10.81
C VAL A 30 -69.04 -29.70 -10.87
N THR A 31 -68.80 -28.94 -11.95
CA THR A 31 -69.45 -28.95 -13.30
C THR A 31 -70.80 -28.21 -13.41
N THR A 32 -70.90 -27.21 -14.31
CA THR A 32 -72.08 -27.00 -15.19
C THR A 32 -71.73 -26.16 -16.44
N ASP A 33 -72.57 -26.27 -17.47
CA ASP A 33 -72.42 -25.73 -18.85
C ASP A 33 -73.10 -24.34 -19.05
N GLY A 34 -72.80 -23.60 -20.12
CA GLY A 34 -73.14 -22.17 -20.23
C GLY A 34 -73.14 -21.43 -21.59
N ALA A 35 -73.04 -22.11 -22.74
CA ALA A 35 -73.35 -21.57 -24.10
C ALA A 35 -72.58 -20.34 -24.68
N GLU A 36 -72.73 -20.11 -25.99
CA GLU A 36 -71.97 -19.13 -26.80
C GLU A 36 -72.73 -17.81 -27.13
N ALA A 37 -71.92 -16.83 -27.58
CA ALA A 37 -72.20 -15.83 -28.63
C ALA A 37 -72.94 -14.51 -28.29
N GLU A 38 -72.15 -13.42 -28.28
CA GLU A 38 -72.45 -12.25 -29.12
C GLU A 38 -71.16 -11.74 -29.79
N ARG A 39 -71.26 -10.84 -30.79
CA ARG A 39 -70.15 -10.42 -31.68
C ARG A 39 -69.86 -8.92 -31.62
N ALA A 40 -68.66 -8.60 -32.10
CA ALA A 40 -68.18 -7.29 -32.55
C ALA A 40 -67.78 -6.25 -31.48
N GLY A 41 -66.53 -5.78 -31.58
CA GLY A 41 -66.13 -4.45 -31.12
C GLY A 41 -66.41 -3.38 -32.21
N PRO A 42 -65.76 -2.19 -32.20
CA PRO A 42 -64.38 -1.98 -31.73
C PRO A 42 -64.13 -0.70 -30.91
N SER A 43 -62.85 -0.49 -30.56
CA SER A 43 -62.22 0.80 -30.24
C SER A 43 -62.61 1.49 -28.92
N GLY A 44 -61.81 1.22 -27.88
CA GLY A 44 -61.76 1.98 -26.63
C GLY A 44 -60.31 2.40 -26.31
N SER A 45 -59.70 3.18 -27.20
CA SER A 45 -58.33 3.75 -27.16
C SER A 45 -57.35 3.13 -26.13
N SER A 46 -56.40 2.32 -26.59
CA SER A 46 -55.16 2.15 -25.85
C SER A 46 -54.41 3.49 -25.83
N LYS A 47 -54.54 4.22 -24.72
CA LYS A 47 -53.58 5.26 -24.35
C LYS A 47 -52.25 4.59 -24.02
N HIS A 48 -51.50 4.22 -25.06
CA HIS A 48 -50.05 4.32 -25.00
C HIS A 48 -49.72 5.81 -24.87
N GLU A 49 -49.80 6.32 -23.65
CA GLU A 49 -49.04 7.51 -23.29
C GLU A 49 -47.58 7.11 -23.45
N ALA A 50 -47.01 7.52 -24.59
CA ALA A 50 -45.59 7.48 -24.85
C ALA A 50 -44.93 8.49 -23.91
N GLU A 51 -44.77 8.07 -22.64
CA GLU A 51 -44.15 8.84 -21.58
C GLU A 51 -42.72 9.14 -21.99
N GLY A 52 -42.53 10.31 -22.59
CA GLY A 52 -41.24 10.78 -23.05
C GLY A 52 -40.33 10.93 -21.84
N LYS A 53 -39.38 9.99 -21.69
CA LYS A 53 -38.41 9.93 -20.59
C LYS A 53 -37.99 11.33 -20.19
N SER A 54 -38.17 11.67 -18.92
CA SER A 54 -37.91 13.02 -18.46
C SER A 54 -36.43 13.37 -18.69
N PRO A 55 -36.09 14.65 -18.88
CA PRO A 55 -34.69 15.06 -18.99
C PRO A 55 -33.88 14.67 -17.75
N ALA A 56 -34.52 14.50 -16.60
CA ALA A 56 -33.90 13.96 -15.39
C ALA A 56 -33.52 12.47 -15.53
N ASP A 57 -34.33 11.63 -16.16
CA ASP A 57 -34.02 10.20 -16.35
C ASP A 57 -32.82 10.00 -17.26
N ILE A 58 -32.77 10.75 -18.37
CA ILE A 58 -31.65 10.74 -19.32
C ILE A 58 -30.36 11.21 -18.63
N LEU A 59 -30.43 12.32 -17.87
CA LEU A 59 -29.31 12.83 -17.08
C LEU A 59 -28.86 11.81 -16.02
N THR A 60 -29.80 11.14 -15.34
CA THR A 60 -29.51 10.16 -14.29
C THR A 60 -28.78 8.95 -14.84
N VAL A 61 -29.21 8.39 -15.97
CA VAL A 61 -28.51 7.27 -16.64
C VAL A 61 -27.13 7.70 -17.11
N PHE A 62 -27.00 8.86 -17.76
CA PHE A 62 -25.71 9.38 -18.23
C PHE A 62 -24.72 9.60 -17.07
N LEU A 63 -25.17 10.22 -15.97
CA LEU A 63 -24.38 10.45 -14.76
C LEU A 63 -23.92 9.11 -14.16
N LEU A 64 -24.82 8.12 -14.04
CA LEU A 64 -24.49 6.81 -13.47
C LEU A 64 -23.42 6.09 -14.32
N SER A 65 -23.52 6.11 -15.65
CA SER A 65 -22.52 5.53 -16.55
C SER A 65 -21.18 6.26 -16.51
N LEU A 66 -21.18 7.59 -16.52
CA LEU A 66 -19.96 8.40 -16.46
C LEU A 66 -19.21 8.17 -15.14
N ILE A 67 -19.91 8.23 -14.01
CA ILE A 67 -19.32 8.09 -12.69
C ILE A 67 -18.79 6.67 -12.48
N ALA A 68 -19.44 5.63 -13.01
CA ALA A 68 -18.91 4.26 -12.97
C ALA A 68 -17.55 4.12 -13.68
N VAL A 69 -17.38 4.76 -14.85
CA VAL A 69 -16.09 4.77 -15.57
C VAL A 69 -15.02 5.54 -14.79
N LEU A 70 -15.35 6.70 -14.22
CA LEU A 70 -14.43 7.49 -13.40
C LEU A 70 -14.03 6.76 -12.10
N THR A 71 -14.95 6.00 -11.50
CA THR A 71 -14.70 5.14 -10.32
C THR A 71 -13.68 4.06 -10.67
N ALA A 72 -13.85 3.38 -11.81
CA ALA A 72 -12.92 2.36 -12.28
C ALA A 72 -11.52 2.95 -12.61
N TRP A 73 -11.49 4.15 -13.20
CA TRP A 73 -10.23 4.87 -13.45
C TRP A 73 -9.48 5.23 -12.16
N CYS A 74 -10.19 5.71 -11.13
CA CYS A 74 -9.58 6.02 -9.84
C CYS A 74 -9.00 4.77 -9.16
N GLY A 75 -9.71 3.64 -9.21
CA GLY A 75 -9.17 2.36 -8.73
C GLY A 75 -7.91 1.89 -9.49
N PHE A 76 -7.86 2.14 -10.80
CA PHE A 76 -6.69 1.85 -11.64
C PHE A 76 -5.48 2.72 -11.29
N GLU A 77 -5.65 4.05 -11.23
CA GLU A 77 -4.57 4.97 -10.83
C GLU A 77 -4.08 4.70 -9.39
N SER A 78 -5.01 4.47 -8.45
CA SER A 78 -4.65 4.12 -7.07
C SER A 78 -3.78 2.86 -7.00
N SER A 79 -4.03 1.87 -7.87
CA SER A 79 -3.24 0.65 -7.96
C SER A 79 -1.84 0.91 -8.56
N LYS A 80 -1.73 1.77 -9.57
CA LYS A 80 -0.43 2.14 -10.16
C LYS A 80 0.45 2.92 -9.17
N TRP A 81 -0.12 3.89 -8.45
CA TRP A 81 0.61 4.63 -7.42
C TRP A 81 0.99 3.76 -6.23
N GLY A 82 0.13 2.82 -5.80
CA GLY A 82 0.48 1.80 -4.79
C GLY A 82 1.59 0.84 -5.24
N GLY A 83 1.68 0.54 -6.54
CA GLY A 83 2.78 -0.23 -7.13
C GLY A 83 4.11 0.51 -7.06
N GLU A 84 4.14 1.78 -7.49
CA GLU A 84 5.36 2.61 -7.45
C GLU A 84 5.81 2.88 -6.00
N MET A 85 4.88 3.17 -5.09
CA MET A 85 5.10 3.24 -3.64
C MET A 85 5.80 1.97 -3.12
N SER A 86 5.29 0.79 -3.49
CA SER A 86 5.85 -0.50 -3.06
C SER A 86 7.27 -0.72 -3.61
N ILE A 87 7.53 -0.31 -4.85
CA ILE A 87 8.86 -0.36 -5.47
C ILE A 87 9.82 0.60 -4.75
N ALA A 88 9.40 1.83 -4.46
CA ALA A 88 10.21 2.83 -3.78
C ALA A 88 10.53 2.43 -2.32
N PHE A 89 9.56 1.93 -1.54
CA PHE A 89 9.84 1.38 -0.20
C PHE A 89 10.74 0.13 -0.23
N SER A 90 10.64 -0.71 -1.26
CA SER A 90 11.55 -1.85 -1.45
C SER A 90 12.99 -1.37 -1.72
N GLN A 91 13.16 -0.35 -2.58
CA GLN A 91 14.46 0.29 -2.83
C GLN A 91 15.03 0.95 -1.56
N ALA A 92 14.21 1.67 -0.79
CA ALA A 92 14.61 2.26 0.49
C ALA A 92 15.07 1.19 1.49
N SER A 93 14.29 0.11 1.64
CA SER A 93 14.62 -1.01 2.54
C SER A 93 15.91 -1.71 2.13
N SER A 94 16.11 -1.94 0.83
CA SER A 94 17.34 -2.51 0.28
C SER A 94 18.56 -1.61 0.52
N ALA A 95 18.40 -0.29 0.38
CA ALA A 95 19.46 0.67 0.65
C ALA A 95 19.82 0.76 2.14
N ARG A 96 18.85 0.70 3.07
CA ARG A 96 19.14 0.61 4.52
C ARG A 96 19.91 -0.66 4.87
N ILE A 97 19.56 -1.81 4.30
CA ILE A 97 20.28 -3.08 4.51
C ILE A 97 21.73 -2.97 4.02
N GLN A 98 21.96 -2.37 2.84
CA GLN A 98 23.30 -2.13 2.32
C GLN A 98 24.08 -1.14 3.19
N SER A 99 23.44 -0.07 3.69
CA SER A 99 24.04 0.89 4.63
C SER A 99 24.56 0.21 5.89
N THR A 100 23.74 -0.64 6.53
CA THR A 100 24.14 -1.39 7.72
C THR A 100 25.27 -2.39 7.43
N ALA A 101 25.33 -2.96 6.21
CA ALA A 101 26.45 -3.81 5.81
C ALA A 101 27.77 -3.04 5.65
N ALA A 102 27.73 -1.86 5.03
CA ALA A 102 28.89 -0.97 4.89
C ALA A 102 29.35 -0.41 6.25
N GLU A 103 28.41 -0.09 7.15
CA GLU A 103 28.71 0.30 8.53
C GLU A 103 29.34 -0.85 9.34
N ALA A 104 28.87 -2.10 9.14
CA ALA A 104 29.49 -3.27 9.75
C ALA A 104 30.92 -3.50 9.23
N GLN A 105 31.19 -3.25 7.95
CA GLN A 105 32.53 -3.28 7.37
C GLN A 105 33.44 -2.19 7.99
N ALA A 106 32.95 -0.96 8.13
CA ALA A 106 33.68 0.15 8.76
C ALA A 106 34.05 -0.16 10.22
N ASN A 107 33.12 -0.75 10.98
CA ASN A 107 33.37 -1.17 12.35
C ASN A 107 34.34 -2.38 12.44
N ALA A 108 34.27 -3.32 11.49
CA ALA A 108 35.21 -4.44 11.42
C ALA A 108 36.65 -3.98 11.10
N ALA A 109 36.81 -3.06 10.15
CA ALA A 109 38.10 -2.43 9.84
C ALA A 109 38.65 -1.67 11.06
N ARG A 110 37.82 -0.85 11.71
CA ARG A 110 38.20 -0.15 12.95
C ARG A 110 38.62 -1.10 14.07
N GLN A 111 37.98 -2.27 14.20
CA GLN A 111 38.35 -3.28 15.19
C GLN A 111 39.67 -3.99 14.85
N TYR A 112 39.97 -4.18 13.55
CA TYR A 112 41.28 -4.65 13.09
C TYR A 112 42.38 -3.64 13.43
N ASP A 113 42.21 -2.39 12.99
CA ASP A 113 43.15 -1.30 13.22
C ASP A 113 43.43 -1.07 14.72
N LEU A 114 42.38 -1.07 15.57
CA LEU A 114 42.52 -0.98 17.03
C LEU A 114 43.37 -2.12 17.62
N THR A 115 43.26 -3.33 17.05
CA THR A 115 44.04 -4.49 17.48
C THR A 115 45.52 -4.31 17.11
N VAL A 116 45.80 -3.85 15.88
CA VAL A 116 47.16 -3.57 15.38
C VAL A 116 47.80 -2.43 16.17
N TYR A 117 47.10 -1.31 16.37
CA TYR A 117 47.56 -0.18 17.20
C TYR A 117 47.83 -0.58 18.66
N THR A 118 47.01 -1.47 19.24
CA THR A 118 47.27 -1.97 20.61
C THR A 118 48.61 -2.71 20.69
N GLN A 119 48.99 -3.48 19.67
CA GLN A 119 50.31 -4.11 19.61
C GLN A 119 51.42 -3.07 19.40
N TRP A 120 51.20 -2.06 18.56
CA TRP A 120 52.15 -0.96 18.34
C TRP A 120 52.48 -0.20 19.65
N VAL A 121 51.45 0.16 20.43
CA VAL A 121 51.62 0.86 21.71
C VAL A 121 52.45 0.01 22.70
N LEU A 122 52.23 -1.31 22.74
CA LEU A 122 53.01 -2.22 23.58
C LEU A 122 54.46 -2.37 23.10
N ALA A 123 54.71 -2.40 21.80
CA ALA A 123 56.07 -2.41 21.24
C ALA A 123 56.85 -1.13 21.60
N VAL A 124 56.17 0.03 21.54
CA VAL A 124 56.74 1.33 21.93
C VAL A 124 57.02 1.40 23.44
N GLU A 125 56.16 0.84 24.28
CA GLU A 125 56.38 0.76 25.74
C GLU A 125 57.54 -0.18 26.10
N ALA A 126 57.63 -1.33 25.44
CA ALA A 126 58.73 -2.29 25.57
C ALA A 126 60.06 -1.80 24.95
N GLN A 127 60.05 -0.66 24.23
CA GLN A 127 61.16 -0.13 23.43
C GLN A 127 61.65 -1.07 22.31
N ASP A 128 60.79 -1.99 21.85
CA ASP A 128 61.08 -2.93 20.77
C ASP A 128 60.85 -2.28 19.40
N THR A 129 61.90 -1.72 18.82
CA THR A 129 61.86 -1.08 17.50
C THR A 129 61.64 -2.07 16.36
N GLU A 130 62.10 -3.32 16.48
CA GLU A 130 61.93 -4.32 15.41
C GLU A 130 60.46 -4.74 15.31
N LEU A 131 59.82 -5.01 16.46
CA LEU A 131 58.39 -5.29 16.53
C LEU A 131 57.55 -4.07 16.13
N ARG A 132 57.93 -2.85 16.54
CA ARG A 132 57.23 -1.62 16.16
C ARG A 132 57.21 -1.44 14.64
N ASP A 133 58.37 -1.48 13.99
CA ASP A 133 58.49 -1.22 12.55
C ASP A 133 57.76 -2.30 11.74
N PHE A 134 57.84 -3.57 12.18
CA PHE A 134 57.07 -4.68 11.64
C PHE A 134 55.54 -4.49 11.78
N ILE A 135 55.07 -3.76 12.80
CA ILE A 135 53.64 -3.45 12.98
C ILE A 135 53.22 -2.26 12.10
N GLU A 136 54.08 -1.25 11.95
CA GLU A 136 53.83 -0.09 11.06
C GLU A 136 53.70 -0.52 9.58
N GLU A 137 54.51 -1.50 9.14
CA GLU A 137 54.36 -2.16 7.82
C GLU A 137 52.98 -2.81 7.57
N ARG A 138 52.16 -3.01 8.62
CA ARG A 138 50.89 -3.76 8.60
C ARG A 138 49.67 -2.88 8.89
N PHE A 139 49.84 -1.57 8.98
CA PHE A 139 48.73 -0.63 9.02
C PHE A 139 47.86 -0.73 7.76
N SER A 140 46.54 -0.63 7.92
CA SER A 140 45.64 -0.47 6.76
C SER A 140 45.91 0.89 6.09
N PRO A 141 45.66 1.05 4.78
CA PRO A 141 45.90 2.32 4.09
C PRO A 141 45.19 3.51 4.75
N GLU A 142 43.95 3.30 5.20
CA GLU A 142 43.13 4.28 5.89
C GLU A 142 43.66 4.61 7.29
N PHE A 143 44.19 3.62 8.02
CA PHE A 143 44.82 3.85 9.32
C PHE A 143 46.19 4.53 9.20
N ALA A 144 46.98 4.18 8.18
CA ALA A 144 48.30 4.79 7.96
C ALA A 144 48.22 6.30 7.73
N VAL A 145 47.24 6.76 6.93
CA VAL A 145 46.99 8.20 6.72
C VAL A 145 46.59 8.91 8.01
N ALA A 146 45.72 8.30 8.82
CA ALA A 146 45.34 8.84 10.12
C ALA A 146 46.48 8.84 11.14
N PHE A 147 47.37 7.86 11.07
CA PHE A 147 48.54 7.75 11.92
C PHE A 147 49.56 8.85 11.56
N GLU A 148 49.88 9.03 10.28
CA GLU A 148 50.74 10.12 9.80
C GLU A 148 50.18 11.50 10.19
N ALA A 149 48.87 11.72 10.03
CA ALA A 149 48.20 12.96 10.45
C ALA A 149 48.28 13.19 11.96
N TRP A 150 48.11 12.15 12.78
CA TRP A 150 48.25 12.21 14.24
C TRP A 150 49.68 12.54 14.68
N GLU A 151 50.70 11.96 14.02
CA GLU A 151 52.10 12.27 14.30
C GLU A 151 52.49 13.68 13.86
N ALA A 152 52.07 14.10 12.67
CA ALA A 152 52.29 15.46 12.16
C ALA A 152 51.59 16.52 13.03
N GLY A 153 50.44 16.19 13.61
CA GLY A 153 49.74 16.96 14.64
C GLY A 153 50.36 16.89 16.04
N GLY A 154 51.62 16.47 16.17
CA GLY A 154 52.35 16.42 17.44
C GLY A 154 51.80 15.42 18.46
N ARG A 155 50.92 14.50 18.03
CA ARG A 155 50.16 13.55 18.86
C ARG A 155 49.27 14.24 19.92
N GLU A 156 48.77 15.45 19.66
CA GLU A 156 47.87 16.18 20.59
C GLU A 156 46.51 15.47 20.80
N ALA A 157 46.00 14.76 19.78
CA ALA A 157 44.77 13.98 19.89
C ALA A 157 45.01 12.64 20.62
N LEU A 158 43.97 12.06 21.22
CA LEU A 158 44.06 10.86 22.06
C LEU A 158 44.55 9.59 21.33
N GLY A 159 44.54 9.60 19.99
CA GLY A 159 45.13 8.59 19.11
C GLY A 159 44.67 8.80 17.66
N PRO A 160 45.24 8.04 16.70
CA PRO A 160 44.90 8.17 15.27
C PRO A 160 43.40 8.01 14.98
N PHE A 161 42.70 7.17 15.73
CA PHE A 161 41.25 6.97 15.62
C PHE A 161 40.39 8.21 15.89
N THR A 162 40.99 9.30 16.37
CA THR A 162 40.31 10.55 16.74
C THR A 162 40.63 11.73 15.81
N VAL A 163 41.51 11.55 14.81
CA VAL A 163 41.76 12.61 13.81
C VAL A 163 40.71 12.55 12.67
N PRO A 164 40.31 13.69 12.07
CA PRO A 164 39.30 13.72 10.99
C PRO A 164 39.66 12.88 9.75
N GLU A 165 40.95 12.64 9.53
CA GLU A 165 41.50 11.88 8.41
C GLU A 165 41.19 10.37 8.51
N TYR A 166 40.80 9.88 9.70
CA TYR A 166 40.49 8.45 9.89
C TYR A 166 39.08 8.08 9.40
N VAL A 167 39.01 7.64 8.15
CA VAL A 167 37.76 7.20 7.49
C VAL A 167 37.85 5.70 7.15
N PRO A 168 37.33 4.79 8.01
CA PRO A 168 37.35 3.36 7.74
C PRO A 168 36.60 2.98 6.44
N PRO A 169 37.04 1.95 5.70
CA PRO A 169 36.38 1.50 4.48
C PRO A 169 34.92 1.10 4.76
N GLY A 170 33.99 1.59 3.94
CA GLY A 170 32.54 1.48 4.13
C GLY A 170 31.89 2.69 4.82
N THR A 171 32.64 3.57 5.47
CA THR A 171 32.08 4.74 6.20
C THR A 171 31.38 5.75 5.30
N LEU A 172 31.95 6.06 4.13
CA LEU A 172 31.34 6.98 3.16
C LEU A 172 30.21 6.29 2.37
N GLU A 173 30.31 4.97 2.19
CA GLU A 173 29.31 4.17 1.49
C GLU A 173 28.04 4.00 2.32
N SER A 174 28.14 3.77 3.63
CA SER A 174 26.97 3.70 4.50
C SER A 174 26.18 5.01 4.52
N VAL A 175 26.84 6.16 4.64
CA VAL A 175 26.19 7.48 4.58
C VAL A 175 25.47 7.67 3.24
N ALA A 176 26.14 7.43 2.10
CA ALA A 176 25.51 7.58 0.78
C ALA A 176 24.33 6.60 0.55
N LEU A 177 24.35 5.43 1.17
CA LEU A 177 23.26 4.45 1.12
C LEU A 177 22.10 4.82 2.07
N ALA A 178 22.37 5.43 3.21
CA ALA A 178 21.37 5.99 4.11
C ALA A 178 20.63 7.17 3.45
N ASP A 179 21.37 8.14 2.91
CA ASP A 179 20.81 9.27 2.16
C ASP A 179 19.91 8.80 1.00
N ARG A 180 20.39 7.81 0.23
CA ARG A 180 19.62 7.18 -0.85
C ARG A 180 18.36 6.47 -0.33
N ALA A 181 18.43 5.84 0.84
CA ALA A 181 17.31 5.13 1.42
C ALA A 181 16.20 6.09 1.84
N ASP A 182 16.56 7.19 2.49
CA ASP A 182 15.61 8.16 3.02
C ASP A 182 14.97 8.98 1.88
N ALA A 183 15.73 9.37 0.86
CA ALA A 183 15.19 9.94 -0.37
C ALA A 183 14.17 8.99 -1.07
N LYS A 184 14.43 7.67 -1.07
CA LYS A 184 13.48 6.68 -1.60
C LYS A 184 12.29 6.41 -0.69
N PHE A 185 12.42 6.66 0.61
CA PHE A 185 11.32 6.59 1.57
C PHE A 185 10.37 7.78 1.41
N GLU A 186 10.89 8.99 1.19
CA GLU A 186 10.10 10.19 0.88
C GLU A 186 9.37 10.07 -0.46
N GLU A 187 10.04 9.59 -1.52
CA GLU A 187 9.43 9.31 -2.82
C GLU A 187 8.25 8.31 -2.70
N ALA A 188 8.41 7.27 -1.87
CA ALA A 188 7.35 6.31 -1.61
C ALA A 188 6.14 6.90 -0.86
N LEU A 189 6.35 7.89 0.02
CA LEU A 189 5.27 8.58 0.74
C LEU A 189 4.45 9.50 -0.18
N ASP A 190 5.09 10.23 -1.09
CA ASP A 190 4.41 11.00 -2.14
C ASP A 190 3.60 10.07 -3.06
N TYR A 191 4.15 8.92 -3.45
CA TYR A 191 3.43 7.93 -4.24
C TYR A 191 2.24 7.32 -3.47
N ASN A 192 2.38 7.03 -2.17
CA ASN A 192 1.25 6.63 -1.33
C ASN A 192 0.15 7.69 -1.33
N GLN A 193 0.49 8.96 -1.08
CA GLN A 193 -0.50 10.04 -1.00
C GLN A 193 -1.24 10.26 -2.33
N ARG A 194 -0.58 10.05 -3.47
CA ARG A 194 -1.23 10.04 -4.80
C ARG A 194 -2.23 8.89 -4.93
N GLY A 195 -1.89 7.70 -4.45
CA GLY A 195 -2.80 6.56 -4.39
C GLY A 195 -4.03 6.82 -3.52
N ASP A 196 -3.82 7.27 -2.29
CA ASP A 196 -4.87 7.60 -1.32
C ASP A 196 -5.85 8.65 -1.86
N ASN A 197 -5.34 9.67 -2.57
CA ASN A 197 -6.15 10.69 -3.23
C ASN A 197 -7.13 10.09 -4.27
N TYR A 198 -6.72 9.09 -5.05
CA TYR A 198 -7.63 8.38 -5.97
C TYR A 198 -8.56 7.39 -5.24
N THR A 199 -8.11 6.76 -4.15
CA THR A 199 -8.99 5.95 -3.29
C THR A 199 -10.11 6.81 -2.67
N LEU A 200 -9.80 8.03 -2.21
CA LEU A 200 -10.78 8.99 -1.69
C LEU A 200 -11.82 9.38 -2.76
N LEU A 201 -11.38 9.69 -3.98
CA LEU A 201 -12.28 9.94 -5.11
C LEU A 201 -13.18 8.74 -5.43
N THR A 202 -12.66 7.51 -5.33
CA THR A 202 -13.43 6.27 -5.54
C THR A 202 -14.59 6.16 -4.54
N VAL A 203 -14.36 6.51 -3.26
CA VAL A 203 -15.41 6.54 -2.22
C VAL A 203 -16.43 7.65 -2.48
N LEU A 204 -15.99 8.85 -2.87
CA LEU A 204 -16.91 9.94 -3.20
C LEU A 204 -17.76 9.64 -4.45
N PHE A 205 -17.19 9.01 -5.47
CA PHE A 205 -17.95 8.56 -6.64
C PHE A 205 -18.95 7.46 -6.29
N ALA A 206 -18.62 6.53 -5.38
CA ALA A 206 -19.59 5.56 -4.85
C ALA A 206 -20.77 6.25 -4.13
N LEU A 207 -20.52 7.31 -3.36
CA LEU A 207 -21.57 8.14 -2.75
C LEU A 207 -22.44 8.84 -3.81
N VAL A 208 -21.84 9.37 -4.89
CA VAL A 208 -22.58 9.96 -6.02
C VAL A 208 -23.49 8.91 -6.68
N LEU A 209 -22.98 7.70 -6.97
CA LEU A 209 -23.78 6.60 -7.54
C LEU A 209 -24.95 6.24 -6.62
N PHE A 210 -24.72 6.15 -5.31
CA PHE A 210 -25.76 5.85 -4.33
C PHE A 210 -26.85 6.94 -4.28
N LEU A 211 -26.48 8.22 -4.18
CA LEU A 211 -27.44 9.34 -4.19
C LEU A 211 -28.24 9.38 -5.49
N THR A 212 -27.58 9.16 -6.63
CA THR A 212 -28.17 9.12 -7.97
C THR A 212 -29.21 8.00 -8.07
N ALA A 213 -28.83 6.76 -7.72
CA ALA A 213 -29.72 5.60 -7.77
C ALA A 213 -30.86 5.65 -6.74
N MET A 214 -30.61 6.21 -5.55
CA MET A 214 -31.66 6.37 -4.53
C MET A 214 -32.67 7.46 -4.90
N SER A 215 -32.26 8.51 -5.63
CA SER A 215 -33.19 9.56 -6.08
C SER A 215 -34.35 9.00 -6.93
N GLN A 216 -34.10 7.95 -7.72
CA GLN A 216 -35.12 7.25 -8.54
C GLN A 216 -36.19 6.52 -7.71
N ARG A 217 -35.94 6.24 -6.42
CA ARG A 217 -36.85 5.49 -5.54
C ARG A 217 -37.76 6.40 -4.70
N VAL A 218 -37.72 7.72 -4.92
CA VAL A 218 -38.36 8.71 -4.06
C VAL A 218 -39.55 9.36 -4.76
N ASN A 219 -40.76 8.95 -4.39
CA ASN A 219 -42.03 9.48 -4.92
C ASN A 219 -42.21 11.00 -4.69
N ALA A 220 -41.48 11.59 -3.74
CA ALA A 220 -41.52 13.01 -3.43
C ALA A 220 -40.60 13.81 -4.38
N ALA A 221 -41.16 14.34 -5.47
CA ALA A 221 -40.43 15.05 -6.53
C ALA A 221 -39.57 16.25 -6.07
N TRP A 222 -39.77 16.79 -4.86
CA TRP A 222 -38.86 17.80 -4.28
C TRP A 222 -37.58 17.16 -3.73
N MET A 223 -37.71 16.00 -3.07
CA MET A 223 -36.61 15.26 -2.45
C MET A 223 -35.78 14.50 -3.49
N GLN A 224 -36.41 13.97 -4.54
CA GLN A 224 -35.72 13.48 -5.75
C GLN A 224 -34.79 14.56 -6.33
N ARG A 225 -35.30 15.78 -6.55
CA ARG A 225 -34.51 16.91 -7.07
C ARG A 225 -33.40 17.35 -6.12
N ALA A 226 -33.64 17.33 -4.80
CA ALA A 226 -32.62 17.65 -3.80
C ALA A 226 -31.47 16.62 -3.81
N MET A 227 -31.78 15.32 -3.85
CA MET A 227 -30.77 14.25 -3.91
C MET A 227 -29.98 14.27 -5.22
N LEU A 228 -30.66 14.44 -6.36
CA LEU A 228 -29.99 14.52 -7.66
C LEU A 228 -29.12 15.79 -7.78
N GLY A 229 -29.60 16.92 -7.27
CA GLY A 229 -28.82 18.17 -7.20
C GLY A 229 -27.55 18.02 -6.36
N LEU A 230 -27.65 17.41 -5.17
CA LEU A 230 -26.49 17.10 -4.34
C LEU A 230 -25.51 16.15 -5.03
N ALA A 231 -26.02 15.09 -5.68
CA ALA A 231 -25.20 14.14 -6.43
C ALA A 231 -24.41 14.84 -7.56
N VAL A 232 -25.04 15.75 -8.31
CA VAL A 232 -24.39 16.54 -9.37
C VAL A 232 -23.34 17.50 -8.79
N ILE A 233 -23.61 18.18 -7.67
CA ILE A 233 -22.64 19.08 -7.02
C ILE A 233 -21.39 18.30 -6.57
N VAL A 234 -21.58 17.16 -5.90
CA VAL A 234 -20.46 16.30 -5.48
C VAL A 234 -19.72 15.73 -6.69
N ALA A 235 -20.43 15.26 -7.72
CA ALA A 235 -19.85 14.75 -8.95
C ALA A 235 -18.92 15.77 -9.63
N VAL A 236 -19.38 17.01 -9.81
CA VAL A 236 -18.58 18.09 -10.41
C VAL A 236 -17.36 18.41 -9.55
N GLY A 237 -17.50 18.48 -8.22
CA GLY A 237 -16.37 18.68 -7.31
C GLY A 237 -15.32 17.56 -7.39
N CYS A 238 -15.76 16.31 -7.51
CA CYS A 238 -14.87 15.15 -7.68
C CYS A 238 -14.18 15.17 -9.05
N ILE A 239 -14.90 15.47 -10.13
CA ILE A 239 -14.33 15.55 -11.49
C ILE A 239 -13.29 16.68 -11.59
N VAL A 240 -13.59 17.87 -11.07
CA VAL A 240 -12.64 18.99 -11.07
C VAL A 240 -11.38 18.64 -10.26
N THR A 241 -11.54 18.05 -9.07
CA THR A 241 -10.43 17.60 -8.23
C THR A 241 -9.59 16.52 -8.94
N MET A 242 -10.23 15.50 -9.51
CA MET A 242 -9.59 14.42 -10.26
C MET A 242 -8.75 14.92 -11.45
N LEU A 243 -9.21 15.96 -12.15
CA LEU A 243 -8.49 16.59 -13.26
C LEU A 243 -7.26 17.41 -12.82
N THR A 244 -7.08 17.67 -11.52
CA THR A 244 -5.88 18.31 -10.96
C THR A 244 -4.86 17.32 -10.40
N TYR A 245 -5.20 16.03 -10.28
CA TYR A 245 -4.32 15.02 -9.70
C TYR A 245 -3.33 14.43 -10.73
N PRO A 246 -2.10 14.07 -10.31
CA PRO A 246 -1.09 13.54 -11.22
C PRO A 246 -1.42 12.11 -11.68
N VAL A 247 -1.66 11.96 -12.98
CA VAL A 247 -1.95 10.68 -13.64
C VAL A 247 -0.65 9.96 -13.99
N LYS A 248 -0.58 8.65 -13.75
CA LYS A 248 0.53 7.77 -14.16
C LYS A 248 0.18 7.08 -15.48
N ILE A 249 0.75 7.52 -16.59
CA ILE A 249 0.68 6.81 -17.88
C ILE A 249 1.48 5.50 -17.79
#